data_AF-A0A848TP11-F1
#
_entry.id   AF-A0A848TP11-F1
#
_cell.length_a   1.000
_cell.length_b   1.000
_cell.length_c   1.000
_cell.angle_alpha   90.00
_cell.angle_beta   90.00
_cell.angle_gamma   90.00
#
_symmetry.space_group_name_H-M   'P 1'
#
loop_
_entity.id
_entity.type
_entity.pdbx_description
1 polymer ?
#
loop_
_entity_poly.entity_id
_entity_poly.type
_entity_poly.pdbx_seq_one_letter_code
_entity_poly.pdbx_strand_id
1 'polypeptide(L)'
;VSVTGDLSEDDPDRASEISNEIREVILPELKESFGISTYMSGLAEQERNFLSDAFTGLVLCLAGIYLTLAWVFSSWSRPFVVMAIIPFGLVGAIWGHHYWDVPLSMFSVVGLIGMVGIIINDSIVLVTTVDEYARDRGLFPAIIDAAADRLRPVVLTTLTTVLGLAPLLYETSKDAQFLKPTVITLTYGLGFGLVLVLLVVPALLSIGHDLGRNIRAARRALAGRAPGMALALGSAIAAMTGLFAATFGAVIVTGRLPAILGGASSMPLALLIFISGSAVIAFAVWLVAAVRFNARRA
;
A
#
# COMPACT_ATOMS: atom_id res chain seq x y z
N VAL A 1 41.90 8.59 -10.31
CA VAL A 1 42.53 7.31 -9.91
C VAL A 1 41.41 6.31 -9.73
N SER A 2 41.46 5.14 -10.36
CA SER A 2 40.47 4.07 -10.15
C SER A 2 41.00 3.10 -9.11
N VAL A 3 40.22 2.85 -8.06
CA VAL A 3 40.49 1.83 -7.04
C VAL A 3 39.40 0.79 -7.19
N THR A 4 39.78 -0.45 -7.45
CA THR A 4 38.86 -1.59 -7.58
C THR A 4 39.05 -2.52 -6.40
N GLY A 5 37.94 -3.00 -5.84
CA GLY A 5 37.91 -3.97 -4.76
C GLY A 5 36.66 -4.84 -4.90
N ASP A 6 36.73 -6.05 -4.38
CA ASP A 6 35.61 -6.99 -4.39
C ASP A 6 35.10 -7.18 -2.96
N LEU A 7 33.78 -7.25 -2.80
CA LEU A 7 33.15 -7.58 -1.53
C LEU A 7 32.81 -9.07 -1.56
N SER A 8 33.10 -9.78 -0.46
CA SER A 8 32.64 -11.17 -0.33
C SER A 8 31.11 -11.19 -0.37
N GLU A 9 30.57 -12.08 -1.21
CA GLU A 9 29.12 -12.34 -1.33
C GLU A 9 28.59 -13.27 -0.24
N ASP A 10 29.45 -13.75 0.67
CA ASP A 10 29.10 -14.73 1.70
C ASP A 10 28.15 -14.15 2.77
N ASP A 11 28.21 -12.83 2.99
CA ASP A 11 27.39 -12.09 3.95
C ASP A 11 26.86 -10.79 3.31
N PRO A 12 25.64 -10.82 2.75
CA PRO A 12 25.07 -9.68 2.04
C PRO A 12 24.68 -8.52 2.95
N ASP A 13 24.36 -8.78 4.21
CA ASP A 13 24.08 -7.72 5.20
C ASP A 13 25.35 -6.94 5.50
N ARG A 14 26.48 -7.65 5.70
CA ARG A 14 27.78 -6.99 5.82
C ARG A 14 28.23 -6.29 4.56
N ALA A 15 27.98 -6.85 3.38
CA ALA A 15 28.31 -6.19 2.12
C ALA A 15 27.57 -4.85 1.99
N SER A 16 26.30 -4.80 2.38
CA SER A 16 25.49 -3.57 2.43
C SER A 16 26.02 -2.57 3.47
N GLU A 17 26.33 -3.04 4.68
CA GLU A 17 26.87 -2.23 5.77
C GLU A 17 28.20 -1.56 5.36
N ILE A 18 29.13 -2.34 4.80
CA ILE A 18 30.43 -1.84 4.32
C ILE A 18 30.24 -0.83 3.17
N SER A 19 29.31 -1.10 2.24
CA SER A 19 29.02 -0.15 1.14
C SER A 19 28.47 1.18 1.67
N ASN A 20 27.62 1.14 2.69
CA ASN A 20 27.09 2.33 3.34
C ASN A 20 28.18 3.09 4.10
N GLU A 21 29.04 2.39 4.84
CA GLU A 21 30.16 3.00 5.56
C GLU A 21 31.14 3.70 4.61
N ILE A 22 31.48 3.06 3.49
CA ILE A 22 32.31 3.67 2.45
C ILE A 22 31.65 4.96 1.93
N ARG A 23 30.34 4.93 1.66
CA ARG A 23 29.61 6.06 1.06
C ARG A 23 29.38 7.21 2.03
N GLU A 24 29.04 6.92 3.29
CA GLU A 24 28.58 7.91 4.25
C GLU A 24 29.70 8.45 5.15
N VAL A 25 30.77 7.69 5.35
CA VAL A 25 31.88 8.06 6.24
C VAL A 25 33.17 8.28 5.46
N ILE A 26 33.65 7.24 4.78
CA ILE A 26 35.02 7.24 4.23
C ILE A 26 35.16 8.20 3.03
N LEU A 27 34.25 8.14 2.06
CA LEU A 27 34.33 9.00 0.87
C LEU A 27 34.13 10.50 1.20
N PRO A 28 33.20 10.89 2.08
CA PRO A 28 33.07 12.28 2.55
C PRO A 28 34.31 12.79 3.29
N GLU A 29 34.89 12.01 4.21
CA GLU A 29 36.10 12.40 4.94
C GLU A 29 37.30 12.59 4.01
N LEU A 30 37.46 11.73 3.01
CA LEU A 30 38.50 11.87 2.00
C LEU A 30 38.30 13.11 1.13
N LYS A 31 37.05 13.41 0.77
CA LYS A 31 36.70 14.63 0.01
C LYS A 31 36.99 15.89 0.82
N GLU A 32 36.69 15.90 2.12
CA GLU A 32 36.95 17.05 3.00
C GLU A 32 38.45 17.24 3.27
N SER A 33 39.17 16.15 3.56
CA SER A 33 40.59 16.18 3.92
C SER A 33 41.51 16.48 2.73
N PHE A 34 41.16 15.99 1.53
CA PHE A 34 42.04 16.06 0.36
C PHE A 34 41.45 16.83 -0.83
N GLY A 35 40.23 17.34 -0.72
CA GLY A 35 39.59 18.15 -1.77
C GLY A 35 39.29 17.40 -3.08
N ILE A 36 39.25 16.06 -3.03
CA ILE A 36 39.06 15.21 -4.22
C ILE A 36 37.57 14.90 -4.47
N SER A 37 37.17 14.84 -5.74
CA SER A 37 35.86 14.33 -6.12
C SER A 37 35.91 12.82 -6.32
N THR A 38 35.04 12.10 -5.62
CA THR A 38 34.93 10.64 -5.67
C THR A 38 33.60 10.25 -6.31
N TYR A 39 33.63 9.26 -7.19
CA TYR A 39 32.44 8.66 -7.81
C TYR A 39 32.56 7.15 -7.69
N MET A 40 31.57 6.53 -7.06
CA MET A 40 31.43 5.08 -7.03
C MET A 40 30.88 4.63 -8.38
N SER A 41 31.68 3.88 -9.13
CA SER A 41 31.27 3.27 -10.39
C SER A 41 31.52 1.76 -10.35
N GLY A 42 30.66 0.99 -11.01
CA GLY A 42 30.70 -0.49 -10.98
C GLY A 42 29.31 -1.11 -10.78
N LEU A 43 29.29 -2.35 -10.28
CA LEU A 43 28.07 -3.16 -10.13
C LEU A 43 27.03 -2.49 -9.22
N ALA A 44 27.45 -1.84 -8.13
CA ALA A 44 26.54 -1.14 -7.22
C ALA A 44 25.84 0.08 -7.87
N GLU A 45 26.49 0.75 -8.82
CA GLU A 45 25.86 1.84 -9.59
C GLU A 45 24.85 1.29 -10.59
N GLN A 46 25.20 0.18 -11.27
CA GLN A 46 24.30 -0.54 -12.17
C GLN A 46 23.07 -1.08 -11.43
N GLU A 47 23.24 -1.61 -10.22
CA GLU A 47 22.15 -2.06 -9.36
C GLU A 47 21.20 -0.94 -9.03
N ARG A 48 21.71 0.20 -8.55
CA ARG A 48 20.86 1.34 -8.19
C ARG A 48 20.10 1.89 -9.40
N ASN A 49 20.76 1.98 -10.56
CA ASN A 49 20.11 2.41 -11.79
C ASN A 49 19.01 1.42 -12.20
N PHE A 50 19.28 0.12 -12.14
CA PHE A 50 18.28 -0.91 -12.40
C PHE A 50 17.10 -0.83 -11.44
N LEU A 51 17.33 -0.66 -10.13
CA LEU A 51 16.27 -0.53 -9.14
C LEU A 51 15.41 0.72 -9.39
N SER A 52 16.03 1.84 -9.77
CA SER A 52 15.33 3.07 -10.14
C SER A 52 14.47 2.88 -11.40
N ASP A 53 15.03 2.24 -12.42
CA ASP A 53 14.33 1.94 -13.67
C ASP A 53 13.20 0.93 -13.44
N ALA A 54 13.43 -0.09 -12.61
CA ALA A 54 12.43 -1.08 -12.23
C ALA A 54 11.30 -0.46 -11.40
N PHE A 55 11.61 0.46 -10.48
CA PHE A 55 10.59 1.19 -9.72
C PHE A 55 9.74 2.07 -10.65
N THR A 56 10.38 2.79 -11.58
CA THR A 56 9.69 3.58 -12.60
C THR A 56 8.82 2.69 -13.49
N GLY A 57 9.35 1.55 -13.93
CA GLY A 57 8.63 0.53 -14.70
C GLY A 57 7.44 -0.04 -13.93
N LEU A 58 7.61 -0.33 -12.64
CA LEU A 58 6.53 -0.79 -11.76
C LEU A 58 5.42 0.27 -11.65
N VAL A 59 5.76 1.54 -11.41
CA VAL A 59 4.77 2.62 -11.34
C VAL A 59 4.01 2.76 -12.66
N LEU A 60 4.71 2.76 -13.79
CA LEU A 60 4.09 2.83 -15.12
C LEU A 60 3.21 1.60 -15.40
N CYS A 61 3.65 0.41 -15.01
CA CYS A 61 2.90 -0.84 -15.13
C CYS A 61 1.62 -0.79 -14.28
N LEU A 62 1.73 -0.40 -13.01
CA LEU A 62 0.60 -0.24 -12.10
C LEU A 62 -0.39 0.82 -12.61
N ALA A 63 0.10 1.93 -13.15
CA ALA A 63 -0.74 2.94 -13.78
C ALA A 63 -1.46 2.39 -15.02
N GLY A 64 -0.76 1.65 -15.87
CA GLY A 64 -1.33 0.96 -17.03
C GLY A 64 -2.43 -0.02 -16.62
N ILE A 65 -2.15 -0.92 -15.66
CA ILE A 65 -3.12 -1.86 -15.10
C ILE A 65 -4.33 -1.10 -14.53
N TYR A 66 -4.10 -0.05 -13.74
CA TYR A 66 -5.18 0.75 -13.18
C TYR A 66 -6.10 1.33 -14.27
N LEU A 67 -5.53 1.93 -15.31
CA LEU A 67 -6.29 2.52 -16.41
C LEU A 67 -7.06 1.46 -17.21
N THR A 68 -6.43 0.33 -17.49
CA THR A 68 -7.08 -0.81 -18.16
C THR A 68 -8.24 -1.34 -17.33
N LEU A 69 -8.06 -1.52 -16.01
CA LEU A 69 -9.13 -1.97 -15.13
C LEU A 69 -10.23 -0.92 -14.98
N ALA A 70 -9.89 0.36 -14.93
CA ALA A 70 -10.88 1.43 -14.85
C ALA A 70 -11.79 1.43 -16.08
N TRP A 71 -11.20 1.15 -17.26
CA TRP A 71 -11.93 0.95 -18.50
C TRP A 71 -12.82 -0.31 -18.45
N VAL A 72 -12.26 -1.47 -18.10
CA VAL A 72 -12.98 -2.76 -18.05
C VAL A 72 -14.15 -2.73 -17.07
N PHE A 73 -13.94 -2.19 -15.87
CA PHE A 73 -14.97 -2.12 -14.84
C PHE A 73 -15.93 -0.93 -15.01
N SER A 74 -15.69 -0.03 -15.96
CA SER A 74 -16.38 1.26 -16.09
C SER A 74 -16.46 2.00 -14.74
N SER A 75 -15.38 1.93 -13.94
CA SER A 75 -15.35 2.42 -12.57
C SER A 75 -13.94 2.74 -12.13
N TRP A 76 -13.76 3.89 -11.48
CA TRP A 76 -12.48 4.31 -10.91
C TRP A 76 -12.22 3.71 -9.52
N SER A 77 -13.25 3.24 -8.82
CA SER A 77 -13.11 2.71 -7.45
C SER A 77 -12.75 1.22 -7.42
N ARG A 78 -13.23 0.43 -8.38
CA ARG A 78 -12.97 -1.02 -8.42
C ARG A 78 -11.49 -1.38 -8.64
N PRO A 79 -10.77 -0.73 -9.57
CA PRO A 79 -9.34 -0.97 -9.75
C PRO A 79 -8.54 -0.73 -8.47
N PHE A 80 -8.93 0.28 -7.67
CA PHE A 80 -8.28 0.55 -6.40
C PHE A 80 -8.43 -0.62 -5.41
N VAL A 81 -9.62 -1.23 -5.32
CA VAL A 81 -9.84 -2.42 -4.48
C VAL A 81 -8.98 -3.59 -4.93
N VAL A 82 -8.88 -3.80 -6.25
CA VAL A 82 -8.03 -4.86 -6.84
C VAL A 82 -6.55 -4.60 -6.51
N MET A 83 -6.07 -3.37 -6.64
CA MET A 83 -4.66 -3.04 -6.42
C MET A 83 -4.27 -2.94 -4.94
N ALA A 84 -5.24 -2.72 -4.05
CA ALA A 84 -5.00 -2.65 -2.61
C ALA A 84 -4.40 -3.94 -2.04
N ILE A 85 -4.46 -5.06 -2.77
CA ILE A 85 -3.85 -6.33 -2.38
C ILE A 85 -2.33 -6.37 -2.52
N ILE A 86 -1.75 -5.52 -3.38
CA ILE A 86 -0.31 -5.57 -3.73
C ILE A 86 0.61 -5.44 -2.51
N PRO A 87 0.40 -4.47 -1.59
CA PRO A 87 1.22 -4.35 -0.39
C PRO A 87 1.16 -5.60 0.49
N PHE A 88 0.02 -6.30 0.49
CA PHE A 88 -0.15 -7.53 1.27
C PHE A 88 0.63 -8.71 0.69
N GLY A 89 0.75 -8.80 -0.64
CA GLY A 89 1.63 -9.77 -1.29
C GLY A 89 3.12 -9.51 -0.97
N LEU A 90 3.51 -8.23 -0.91
CA LEU A 90 4.87 -7.84 -0.53
C LEU A 90 5.24 -8.28 0.90
N VAL A 91 4.30 -8.27 1.84
CA VAL A 91 4.53 -8.81 3.20
C VAL A 91 4.93 -10.28 3.14
N GLY A 92 4.26 -11.08 2.30
CA GLY A 92 4.60 -12.48 2.08
C GLY A 92 6.01 -12.65 1.49
N ALA A 93 6.35 -11.86 0.47
CA ALA A 93 7.67 -11.89 -0.15
C ALA A 93 8.80 -11.54 0.85
N ILE A 94 8.62 -10.46 1.63
CA ILE A 94 9.58 -10.04 2.66
C ILE A 94 9.76 -11.15 3.70
N TRP A 95 8.65 -11.75 4.17
CA TRP A 95 8.72 -12.84 5.13
C TRP A 95 9.43 -14.08 4.56
N GLY A 96 9.20 -14.41 3.29
CA GLY A 96 9.91 -15.49 2.60
C GLY A 96 11.42 -15.26 2.51
N HIS A 97 11.83 -14.04 2.13
CA HIS A 97 13.23 -13.65 2.08
C HIS A 97 13.91 -13.76 3.43
N HIS A 98 13.24 -13.31 4.49
CA HIS A 98 13.72 -13.46 5.86
C HIS A 98 13.81 -14.94 6.29
N TYR A 99 12.83 -15.77 5.95
CA TYR A 99 12.83 -17.20 6.31
C TYR A 99 13.96 -17.99 5.64
N TRP A 100 14.28 -17.67 4.38
CA TRP A 100 15.34 -18.33 3.63
C TRP A 100 16.73 -17.72 3.80
N ASP A 101 16.83 -16.63 4.57
CA ASP A 101 18.06 -15.86 4.77
C ASP A 101 18.70 -15.43 3.44
N VAL A 102 17.86 -14.98 2.51
CA VAL A 102 18.27 -14.49 1.19
C VAL A 102 17.95 -13.00 1.09
N PRO A 103 18.93 -12.13 0.81
CA PRO A 103 18.69 -10.69 0.71
C PRO A 103 17.78 -10.38 -0.48
N LEU A 104 17.10 -9.24 -0.40
CA LEU A 104 16.39 -8.69 -1.55
C LEU A 104 17.42 -8.19 -2.58
N SER A 105 17.27 -8.64 -3.82
CA SER A 105 18.17 -8.25 -4.92
C SER A 105 17.38 -7.75 -6.13
N MET A 106 18.09 -7.38 -7.20
CA MET A 106 17.48 -7.06 -8.49
C MET A 106 16.52 -8.16 -8.98
N PHE A 107 16.87 -9.43 -8.75
CA PHE A 107 16.04 -10.58 -9.12
C PHE A 107 14.75 -10.67 -8.29
N SER A 108 14.80 -10.31 -7.00
CA SER A 108 13.59 -10.18 -6.17
C SER A 108 12.61 -9.16 -6.74
N VAL A 109 13.10 -8.04 -7.30
CA VAL A 109 12.24 -7.01 -7.91
C VAL A 109 11.54 -7.54 -9.16
N VAL A 110 12.24 -8.31 -9.99
CA VAL A 110 11.62 -9.00 -11.15
C VAL A 110 10.54 -9.97 -10.68
N GLY A 111 10.84 -10.75 -9.63
CA GLY A 111 9.86 -11.62 -8.98
C GLY A 111 8.64 -10.87 -8.46
N LEU A 112 8.85 -9.69 -7.87
CA LEU A 112 7.77 -8.85 -7.33
C LEU A 112 6.86 -8.33 -8.44
N ILE A 113 7.43 -7.85 -9.56
CA ILE A 113 6.66 -7.39 -10.72
C ILE A 113 5.82 -8.55 -11.30
N GLY A 114 6.41 -9.75 -11.40
CA GLY A 114 5.68 -10.95 -11.83
C GLY A 114 4.56 -11.35 -10.87
N MET A 115 4.84 -11.35 -9.56
CA MET A 115 3.88 -11.65 -8.50
C MET A 115 2.68 -10.71 -8.55
N VAL A 116 2.91 -9.41 -8.74
CA VAL A 116 1.86 -8.40 -8.85
C VAL A 116 0.84 -8.77 -9.92
N GLY A 117 1.30 -9.17 -11.12
CA GLY A 117 0.40 -9.58 -12.20
C GLY A 117 -0.47 -10.79 -11.84
N ILE A 118 0.13 -11.80 -11.22
CA ILE A 118 -0.57 -13.04 -10.83
C ILE A 118 -1.61 -12.75 -9.75
N ILE A 119 -1.25 -12.03 -8.68
CA ILE A 119 -2.17 -11.68 -7.58
C ILE A 119 -3.33 -10.80 -8.07
N ILE A 120 -3.05 -9.86 -8.98
CA ILE A 120 -4.08 -8.98 -9.54
C ILE A 120 -5.11 -9.79 -10.32
N ASN A 121 -4.69 -10.80 -11.09
CA ASN A 121 -5.60 -11.67 -11.83
C ASN A 121 -6.66 -12.31 -10.91
N ASP A 122 -6.23 -12.90 -9.79
CA ASP A 122 -7.14 -13.55 -8.84
C ASP A 122 -8.15 -12.55 -8.24
N SER A 123 -7.69 -11.32 -7.97
CA SER A 123 -8.54 -10.24 -7.47
C SER A 123 -9.54 -9.73 -8.50
N ILE A 124 -9.14 -9.56 -9.78
CA ILE A 124 -10.04 -9.16 -10.88
C ILE A 124 -11.18 -10.16 -11.02
N VAL A 125 -10.81 -11.43 -11.05
CA VAL A 125 -11.67 -12.59 -11.24
C VAL A 125 -12.70 -12.68 -10.11
N LEU A 126 -12.29 -12.44 -8.85
CA LEU A 126 -13.20 -12.35 -7.70
C LEU A 126 -14.13 -11.13 -7.76
N VAL A 127 -13.60 -9.92 -7.98
CA VAL A 127 -14.39 -8.67 -8.02
C VAL A 127 -15.44 -8.73 -9.13
N THR A 128 -15.08 -9.25 -10.30
CA THR A 128 -16.01 -9.39 -11.43
C THR A 128 -17.17 -10.34 -11.10
N THR A 129 -16.89 -11.47 -10.43
CA THR A 129 -17.93 -12.41 -10.01
C THR A 129 -18.85 -11.79 -8.96
N VAL A 130 -18.30 -11.02 -8.01
CA VAL A 130 -19.11 -10.26 -7.05
C VAL A 130 -20.02 -9.28 -7.77
N ASP A 131 -19.50 -8.52 -8.73
CA ASP A 131 -20.27 -7.54 -9.50
C ASP A 131 -21.39 -8.19 -10.33
N GLU A 132 -21.13 -9.37 -10.89
CA GLU A 132 -22.13 -10.14 -11.62
C GLU A 132 -23.26 -10.59 -10.69
N TYR A 133 -22.93 -11.22 -9.56
CA TYR A 133 -23.92 -11.73 -8.61
C TYR A 133 -24.69 -10.61 -7.90
N ALA A 134 -24.04 -9.46 -7.69
CA ALA A 134 -24.66 -8.32 -7.01
C ALA A 134 -25.82 -7.70 -7.80
N ARG A 135 -25.90 -7.94 -9.13
CA ARG A 135 -27.00 -7.46 -9.97
C ARG A 135 -28.35 -8.07 -9.57
N ASP A 136 -28.35 -9.34 -9.16
CA ASP A 136 -29.57 -10.09 -8.89
C ASP A 136 -29.82 -10.34 -7.40
N ARG A 137 -28.75 -10.39 -6.58
CA ARG A 137 -28.81 -10.91 -5.19
C ARG A 137 -28.49 -9.88 -4.12
N GLY A 138 -28.10 -8.67 -4.51
CA GLY A 138 -27.53 -7.66 -3.61
C GLY A 138 -26.07 -8.00 -3.21
N LEU A 139 -25.37 -7.01 -2.65
CA LEU A 139 -23.91 -7.09 -2.52
C LEU A 139 -23.42 -8.15 -1.53
N PHE A 140 -24.00 -8.24 -0.33
CA PHE A 140 -23.50 -9.15 0.70
C PHE A 140 -23.65 -10.63 0.32
N PRO A 141 -24.83 -11.10 -0.17
CA PRO A 141 -24.94 -12.46 -0.69
C PRO A 141 -23.99 -12.72 -1.86
N ALA A 142 -23.84 -11.74 -2.77
CA ALA A 142 -22.93 -11.85 -3.90
C ALA A 142 -21.46 -12.02 -3.48
N ILE A 143 -21.01 -11.30 -2.44
CA ILE A 143 -19.66 -11.44 -1.89
C ILE A 143 -19.44 -12.86 -1.34
N ILE A 144 -20.39 -13.39 -0.58
CA ILE A 144 -20.28 -14.71 0.05
C ILE A 144 -20.24 -15.80 -1.02
N ASP A 145 -21.20 -15.78 -1.95
CA ASP A 145 -21.30 -16.76 -3.04
C ASP A 145 -20.05 -16.71 -3.94
N ALA A 146 -19.63 -15.51 -4.35
CA ALA A 146 -18.45 -15.35 -5.19
C ALA A 146 -17.17 -15.83 -4.49
N ALA A 147 -16.97 -15.50 -3.21
CA ALA A 147 -15.81 -15.97 -2.46
C ALA A 147 -15.80 -17.50 -2.33
N ALA A 148 -16.97 -18.12 -2.08
CA ALA A 148 -17.09 -19.57 -1.98
C ALA A 148 -16.78 -20.28 -3.31
N ASP A 149 -17.32 -19.76 -4.43
CA ASP A 149 -17.12 -20.33 -5.76
C ASP A 149 -15.68 -20.13 -6.25
N ARG A 150 -15.05 -19.02 -5.87
CA ARG A 150 -13.67 -18.68 -6.25
C ARG A 150 -12.61 -19.33 -5.38
N LEU A 151 -12.96 -19.85 -4.20
CA LEU A 151 -12.01 -20.52 -3.32
C LEU A 151 -11.22 -21.62 -4.06
N ARG A 152 -11.90 -22.54 -4.76
CA ARG A 152 -11.22 -23.66 -5.43
C ARG A 152 -10.32 -23.19 -6.59
N PRO A 153 -10.80 -22.36 -7.54
CA PRO A 153 -9.94 -21.87 -8.62
C PRO A 153 -8.70 -21.12 -8.12
N VAL A 154 -8.85 -20.20 -7.17
CA VAL A 154 -7.73 -19.36 -6.66
C VAL A 154 -6.71 -20.19 -5.88
N VAL A 155 -7.18 -21.17 -5.10
CA VAL A 155 -6.29 -22.13 -4.44
C VAL A 155 -5.51 -22.95 -5.48
N LEU A 156 -6.16 -23.45 -6.52
CA LEU A 156 -5.50 -24.27 -7.55
C LEU A 156 -4.45 -23.49 -8.34
N THR A 157 -4.74 -22.25 -8.74
CA THR A 157 -3.77 -21.40 -9.46
C THR A 157 -2.56 -21.12 -8.59
N THR A 158 -2.78 -20.68 -7.35
CA THR A 158 -1.71 -20.41 -6.39
C THR A 158 -0.87 -21.66 -6.15
N LEU A 159 -1.51 -22.79 -5.83
CA LEU A 159 -0.79 -24.04 -5.55
C LEU A 159 0.01 -24.52 -6.76
N THR A 160 -0.52 -24.38 -7.97
CA THR A 160 0.20 -24.79 -9.18
C THR A 160 1.49 -23.98 -9.35
N THR A 161 1.45 -22.66 -9.11
CA THR A 161 2.65 -21.82 -9.18
C THR A 161 3.60 -22.08 -8.03
N VAL A 162 3.11 -22.13 -6.79
CA VAL A 162 3.89 -22.39 -5.58
C VAL A 162 4.58 -23.74 -5.66
N LEU A 163 3.85 -24.81 -5.98
CA LEU A 163 4.41 -26.16 -6.08
C LEU A 163 5.30 -26.34 -7.32
N GLY A 164 5.02 -25.62 -8.42
CA GLY A 164 5.86 -25.64 -9.61
C GLY A 164 7.23 -24.98 -9.40
N LEU A 165 7.28 -23.94 -8.57
CA LEU A 165 8.48 -23.17 -8.28
C LEU A 165 9.21 -23.62 -7.01
N ALA A 166 8.51 -24.23 -6.04
CA ALA A 166 9.09 -24.69 -4.78
C ALA A 166 10.32 -25.61 -4.92
N PRO A 167 10.41 -26.54 -5.88
CA PRO A 167 11.60 -27.38 -6.04
C PRO A 167 12.88 -26.57 -6.31
N LEU A 168 12.77 -25.43 -7.00
CA LEU A 168 13.90 -24.56 -7.30
C LEU A 168 14.51 -23.91 -6.04
N LEU A 169 13.78 -23.88 -4.92
CA LEU A 169 14.32 -23.38 -3.64
C LEU A 169 15.40 -24.29 -3.05
N TYR A 170 15.38 -25.57 -3.42
CA TYR A 170 16.31 -26.61 -2.95
C TYR A 170 17.39 -26.94 -3.98
N GLU A 171 17.40 -26.26 -5.13
CA GLU A 171 18.42 -26.47 -6.14
C GLU A 171 19.77 -25.90 -5.64
N THR A 172 20.84 -26.68 -5.86
CA THR A 172 22.18 -26.37 -5.36
C THR A 172 23.12 -25.89 -6.47
N SER A 173 22.75 -26.11 -7.74
CA SER A 173 23.53 -25.67 -8.89
C SER A 173 23.75 -24.14 -8.88
N LYS A 174 25.00 -23.70 -9.09
CA LYS A 174 25.36 -22.28 -9.19
C LYS A 174 24.57 -21.56 -10.28
N ASP A 175 24.26 -22.25 -11.37
CA ASP A 175 23.47 -21.72 -12.49
C ASP A 175 21.99 -21.51 -12.13
N ALA A 176 21.49 -22.03 -11.00
CA ALA A 176 20.12 -21.85 -10.55
C ALA A 176 20.00 -20.93 -9.33
N GLN A 177 21.09 -20.71 -8.60
CA GLN A 177 21.09 -19.92 -7.37
C GLN A 177 20.69 -18.45 -7.61
N PHE A 178 21.01 -17.88 -8.77
CA PHE A 178 20.60 -16.50 -9.10
C PHE A 178 19.08 -16.33 -9.24
N LEU A 179 18.33 -17.41 -9.50
CA LEU A 179 16.87 -17.39 -9.57
C LEU A 179 16.20 -17.54 -8.20
N LYS A 180 16.93 -18.00 -7.18
CA LYS A 180 16.39 -18.25 -5.85
C LYS A 180 15.67 -17.03 -5.25
N PRO A 181 16.20 -15.78 -5.33
CA PRO A 181 15.48 -14.58 -4.87
C PRO A 181 14.12 -14.37 -5.57
N THR A 182 14.06 -14.58 -6.89
CA THR A 182 12.83 -14.49 -7.68
C THR A 182 11.80 -15.54 -7.24
N VAL A 183 12.26 -16.78 -7.06
CA VAL A 183 11.42 -17.92 -6.66
C VAL A 183 10.86 -17.71 -5.26
N ILE A 184 11.68 -17.25 -4.30
CA ILE A 184 11.23 -16.95 -2.93
C ILE A 184 10.11 -15.89 -2.98
N THR A 185 10.34 -14.80 -3.71
CA THR A 185 9.36 -13.71 -3.86
C THR A 185 8.03 -14.22 -4.40
N LEU A 186 8.05 -15.03 -5.47
CA LEU A 186 6.84 -15.58 -6.07
C LEU A 186 6.13 -16.58 -5.15
N THR A 187 6.85 -17.57 -4.63
CA THR A 187 6.26 -18.65 -3.83
C THR A 187 5.62 -18.13 -2.54
N TYR A 188 6.33 -17.27 -1.80
CA TYR A 188 5.84 -16.76 -0.52
C TYR A 188 4.85 -15.60 -0.71
N GLY A 189 5.11 -14.73 -1.69
CA GLY A 189 4.20 -13.64 -2.01
C GLY A 189 2.83 -14.13 -2.48
N LEU A 190 2.80 -15.15 -3.34
CA LEU A 190 1.56 -15.79 -3.80
C LEU A 190 0.91 -16.63 -2.70
N GLY A 191 1.70 -17.39 -1.93
CA GLY A 191 1.19 -18.23 -0.85
C GLY A 191 0.44 -17.42 0.21
N PHE A 192 1.02 -16.30 0.66
CA PHE A 192 0.32 -15.36 1.54
C PHE A 192 -0.80 -14.60 0.81
N GLY A 193 -0.55 -14.21 -0.45
CA GLY A 193 -1.49 -13.53 -1.31
C GLY A 193 -2.83 -14.26 -1.43
N LEU A 194 -2.82 -15.59 -1.55
CA LEU A 194 -4.02 -16.43 -1.61
C LEU A 194 -4.98 -16.18 -0.44
N VAL A 195 -4.46 -16.24 0.78
CA VAL A 195 -5.26 -16.05 2.00
C VAL A 195 -5.79 -14.62 2.05
N LEU A 196 -4.94 -13.66 1.68
CA LEU A 196 -5.26 -12.25 1.73
C LEU A 196 -6.28 -11.87 0.65
N VAL A 197 -6.21 -12.40 -0.57
CA VAL A 197 -7.18 -12.13 -1.64
C VAL A 197 -8.57 -12.57 -1.20
N LEU A 198 -8.71 -13.79 -0.67
CA LEU A 198 -10.01 -14.36 -0.30
C LEU A 198 -10.64 -13.73 0.95
N LEU A 199 -9.86 -13.06 1.79
CA LEU A 199 -10.36 -12.39 3.00
C LEU A 199 -10.46 -10.87 2.83
N VAL A 200 -9.38 -10.25 2.34
CA VAL A 200 -9.24 -8.79 2.26
C VAL A 200 -10.06 -8.21 1.13
N VAL A 201 -10.11 -8.84 -0.05
CA VAL A 201 -10.88 -8.29 -1.19
C VAL A 201 -12.39 -8.23 -0.87
N PRO A 202 -13.04 -9.29 -0.35
CA PRO A 202 -14.41 -9.23 0.15
C PRO A 202 -14.64 -8.12 1.19
N ALA A 203 -13.72 -7.98 2.15
CA ALA A 203 -13.81 -6.96 3.18
C ALA A 203 -13.68 -5.53 2.61
N LEU A 204 -12.78 -5.32 1.65
CA LEU A 204 -12.63 -4.02 0.99
C LEU A 204 -13.85 -3.65 0.15
N LEU A 205 -14.49 -4.63 -0.50
CA LEU A 205 -15.73 -4.41 -1.24
C LEU A 205 -16.88 -4.01 -0.31
N SER A 206 -17.02 -4.67 0.86
CA SER A 206 -18.05 -4.33 1.84
C SER A 206 -17.82 -2.95 2.46
N ILE A 207 -16.58 -2.63 2.83
CA ILE A 207 -16.18 -1.30 3.33
C ILE A 207 -16.49 -0.23 2.28
N GLY A 208 -16.11 -0.45 1.02
CA GLY A 208 -16.36 0.48 -0.07
C GLY A 208 -17.86 0.76 -0.26
N HIS A 209 -18.70 -0.25 -0.12
CA HIS A 209 -20.15 -0.10 -0.19
C HIS A 209 -20.72 0.70 0.98
N ASP A 210 -20.30 0.43 2.22
CA ASP A 210 -20.73 1.19 3.39
C ASP A 210 -20.28 2.64 3.34
N LEU A 211 -19.06 2.90 2.87
CA LEU A 211 -18.55 4.25 2.65
C LEU A 211 -19.41 4.99 1.60
N GLY A 212 -19.74 4.33 0.49
CA GLY A 212 -20.62 4.89 -0.55
C GLY A 212 -22.04 5.19 -0.03
N ARG A 213 -22.59 4.33 0.84
CA ARG A 213 -23.89 4.57 1.48
C ARG A 213 -23.85 5.78 2.40
N ASN A 214 -22.82 5.90 3.23
CA ASN A 214 -22.64 7.01 4.16
C ASN A 214 -22.42 8.34 3.42
N ILE A 215 -21.62 8.35 2.35
CA ILE A 215 -21.40 9.54 1.51
C ILE A 215 -22.70 9.96 0.82
N ARG A 216 -23.48 9.02 0.25
CA ARG A 216 -24.78 9.34 -0.36
C ARG A 216 -25.81 9.82 0.67
N ALA A 217 -25.77 9.31 1.90
CA ALA A 217 -26.62 9.78 2.99
C ALA A 217 -26.22 11.19 3.43
N ALA A 218 -24.92 11.46 3.60
CA ALA A 218 -24.39 12.79 3.93
C ALA A 218 -24.69 13.81 2.83
N ARG A 219 -24.50 13.45 1.55
CA ARG A 219 -24.84 14.31 0.41
C ARG A 219 -26.34 14.61 0.35
N ARG A 220 -27.20 13.63 0.63
CA ARG A 220 -28.65 13.86 0.73
C ARG A 220 -29.06 14.70 1.95
N ALA A 221 -28.35 14.57 3.06
CA ALA A 221 -28.56 15.41 4.25
C ALA A 221 -28.13 16.86 4.00
N LEU A 222 -27.04 17.07 3.25
CA LEU A 222 -26.54 18.39 2.83
C LEU A 222 -27.41 19.02 1.72
N ALA A 223 -27.91 18.22 0.77
CA ALA A 223 -28.77 18.68 -0.33
C ALA A 223 -30.27 18.72 0.03
N GLY A 224 -30.66 18.25 1.22
CA GLY A 224 -32.04 18.10 1.65
C GLY A 224 -32.66 19.38 2.22
N ARG A 225 -34.01 19.42 2.19
CA ARG A 225 -34.92 20.52 2.57
C ARG A 225 -34.95 20.87 4.08
N ALA A 226 -33.92 20.49 4.84
CA ALA A 226 -33.76 20.77 6.27
C ALA A 226 -32.52 21.67 6.48
N PRO A 227 -32.64 23.00 6.27
CA PRO A 227 -31.51 23.92 6.26
C PRO A 227 -30.68 23.84 7.56
N GLY A 228 -31.32 23.57 8.70
CA GLY A 228 -30.62 23.42 9.99
C GLY A 228 -29.68 22.22 10.10
N MET A 229 -29.95 21.12 9.37
CA MET A 229 -29.06 19.95 9.35
C MET A 229 -27.92 20.17 8.35
N ALA A 230 -28.21 20.75 7.18
CA ALA A 230 -27.21 21.09 6.19
C ALA A 230 -26.19 22.12 6.73
N LEU A 231 -26.65 23.13 7.48
CA LEU A 231 -25.79 24.12 8.12
C LEU A 231 -24.94 23.49 9.23
N ALA A 232 -25.51 22.60 10.05
CA ALA A 232 -24.77 21.92 11.13
C ALA A 232 -23.69 20.96 10.58
N LEU A 233 -24.03 20.16 9.58
CA LEU A 233 -23.08 19.25 8.93
C LEU A 233 -22.01 20.02 8.15
N GLY A 234 -22.40 21.07 7.42
CA GLY A 234 -21.49 21.96 6.70
C GLY A 234 -20.53 22.70 7.64
N SER A 235 -21.02 23.22 8.77
CA SER A 235 -20.17 23.85 9.79
C SER A 235 -19.22 22.85 10.45
N ALA A 236 -19.66 21.61 10.66
CA ALA A 236 -18.82 20.55 11.21
C ALA A 236 -17.67 20.19 10.26
N ILE A 237 -17.99 20.00 8.98
CA ILE A 237 -17.00 19.68 7.94
C ILE A 237 -16.01 20.84 7.76
N ALA A 238 -16.50 22.10 7.75
CA ALA A 238 -15.64 23.28 7.66
C ALA A 238 -14.73 23.40 8.89
N ALA A 239 -15.25 23.16 10.11
CA ALA A 239 -14.47 23.18 11.34
C ALA A 239 -13.42 22.06 11.39
N MET A 240 -13.77 20.83 10.98
CA MET A 240 -12.83 19.70 10.89
C MET A 240 -11.75 19.95 9.83
N THR A 241 -12.12 20.49 8.67
CA THR A 241 -11.15 20.86 7.61
C THR A 241 -10.23 21.98 8.07
N GLY A 242 -10.76 23.00 8.74
CA GLY A 242 -9.97 24.09 9.33
C GLY A 242 -9.01 23.59 10.42
N LEU A 243 -9.48 22.69 11.30
CA LEU A 243 -8.66 22.08 12.33
C LEU A 243 -7.55 21.20 11.71
N PHE A 244 -7.87 20.42 10.67
CA PHE A 244 -6.89 19.63 9.92
C PHE A 244 -5.80 20.51 9.32
N ALA A 245 -6.19 21.58 8.61
CA ALA A 245 -5.25 22.51 8.00
C ALA A 245 -4.35 23.19 9.04
N ALA A 246 -4.90 23.56 10.20
CA ALA A 246 -4.15 24.20 11.27
C ALA A 246 -3.22 23.26 12.05
N THR A 247 -3.47 21.95 12.04
CA THR A 247 -2.70 20.97 12.83
C THR A 247 -1.83 20.11 11.93
N PHE A 248 -2.43 19.07 11.35
CA PHE A 248 -1.73 18.06 10.58
C PHE A 248 -1.26 18.59 9.22
N GLY A 249 -2.10 19.40 8.55
CA GLY A 249 -1.77 20.02 7.26
C GLY A 249 -0.61 21.02 7.37
N ALA A 250 -0.62 21.88 8.39
CA ALA A 250 0.46 22.82 8.65
C ALA A 250 1.79 22.11 8.90
N VAL A 251 1.79 21.01 9.66
CA VAL A 251 3.01 20.24 9.96
C VAL A 251 3.55 19.51 8.72
N ILE A 252 2.69 18.99 7.83
CA ILE A 252 3.13 18.37 6.58
C ILE A 252 3.84 19.37 5.66
N VAL A 253 3.34 20.60 5.58
CA VAL A 253 3.88 21.63 4.66
C VAL A 253 5.07 22.39 5.25
N THR A 254 5.02 22.72 6.54
CA THR A 254 6.00 23.62 7.19
C THR A 254 6.91 22.92 8.20
N GLY A 255 6.65 21.65 8.53
CA GLY A 255 7.43 20.87 9.50
C GLY A 255 7.27 21.31 10.96
N ARG A 256 6.41 22.29 11.26
CA ARG A 256 6.22 22.84 12.62
C ARG A 256 4.75 23.08 12.92
N LEU A 257 4.37 22.90 14.19
CA LEU A 257 3.05 23.31 14.67
C LEU A 257 2.96 24.84 14.74
N PRO A 258 1.79 25.45 14.45
CA PRO A 258 1.58 26.87 14.68
C PRO A 258 1.89 27.23 16.13
N ALA A 259 2.46 28.41 16.38
CA ALA A 259 2.93 28.84 17.70
C ALA A 259 1.86 28.76 18.81
N ILE A 260 0.58 28.86 18.44
CA ILE A 260 -0.59 28.77 19.33
C ILE A 260 -0.79 27.34 19.89
N LEU A 261 -0.27 26.31 19.21
CA LEU A 261 -0.48 24.89 19.52
C LEU A 261 0.80 24.19 20.05
N GLY A 262 1.82 24.97 20.43
CA GLY A 262 2.97 24.47 21.19
C GLY A 262 4.33 24.49 20.46
N GLY A 263 4.41 24.96 19.21
CA GLY A 263 5.68 25.25 18.51
C GLY A 263 6.64 24.07 18.27
N ALA A 264 6.37 22.89 18.82
CA ALA A 264 7.21 21.71 18.72
C ALA A 264 6.97 20.96 17.38
N SER A 265 8.06 20.51 16.75
CA SER A 265 8.03 19.66 15.55
C SER A 265 7.83 18.20 15.95
N SER A 266 6.61 17.83 16.34
CA SER A 266 6.28 16.42 16.57
C SER A 266 4.99 16.06 15.83
N MET A 267 5.17 15.36 14.71
CA MET A 267 4.09 14.80 13.89
C MET A 267 3.08 13.95 14.70
N PRO A 268 3.50 13.18 15.72
CA PRO A 268 2.57 12.45 16.59
C PRO A 268 1.64 13.37 17.40
N LEU A 269 2.16 14.50 17.91
CA LEU A 269 1.38 15.44 18.73
C LEU A 269 0.36 16.20 17.88
N ALA A 270 0.73 16.56 16.65
CA ALA A 270 -0.18 17.16 15.68
C ALA A 270 -1.36 16.23 15.33
N LEU A 271 -1.08 14.93 15.15
CA LEU A 271 -2.10 13.92 14.91
C LEU A 271 -3.06 13.78 16.10
N LEU A 272 -2.54 13.74 17.33
CA LEU A 272 -3.35 13.62 18.55
C LEU A 272 -4.27 14.83 18.77
N ILE A 273 -3.77 16.05 18.54
CA ILE A 273 -4.57 17.28 18.63
C ILE A 273 -5.67 17.27 17.57
N PHE A 274 -5.36 16.85 16.35
CA PHE A 274 -6.35 16.74 15.28
C PHE A 274 -7.46 15.73 15.63
N ILE A 275 -7.09 14.53 16.08
CA ILE A 275 -8.05 13.46 16.43
C ILE A 275 -8.94 13.90 17.58
N SER A 276 -8.35 14.42 18.67
CA SER A 276 -9.09 14.86 19.84
C SER A 276 -10.02 16.04 19.54
N GLY A 277 -9.56 17.05 18.80
CA GLY A 277 -10.41 18.17 18.40
C GLY A 277 -11.53 17.76 17.44
N SER A 278 -11.26 16.82 16.52
CA SER A 278 -12.27 16.25 15.62
C SER A 278 -13.35 15.48 16.38
N ALA A 279 -12.98 14.72 17.42
CA ALA A 279 -13.92 14.01 18.28
C ALA A 279 -14.84 14.97 19.05
N VAL A 280 -14.30 16.08 19.57
CA VAL A 280 -15.08 17.11 20.27
C VAL A 280 -16.07 17.78 19.31
N ILE A 281 -15.65 18.14 18.09
CA ILE A 281 -16.53 18.74 17.08
C ILE A 281 -17.66 17.77 16.70
N ALA A 282 -17.34 16.50 16.46
CA ALA A 282 -18.34 15.49 16.14
C ALA A 282 -19.36 15.31 17.28
N PHE A 283 -18.90 15.27 18.53
CA PHE A 283 -19.76 15.16 19.70
C PHE A 283 -20.67 16.39 19.87
N ALA A 284 -20.13 17.60 19.71
CA ALA A 284 -20.91 18.84 19.80
C ALA A 284 -22.01 18.91 18.72
N VAL A 285 -21.69 18.51 17.48
CA VAL A 285 -22.65 18.47 16.37
C VAL A 285 -23.75 17.45 16.62
N TRP A 286 -23.40 16.27 17.14
CA TRP A 286 -24.37 15.25 17.53
C TRP A 286 -25.30 15.74 18.63
N LEU A 287 -24.77 16.41 19.65
CA LEU A 287 -25.54 16.92 20.80
C LEU A 287 -26.52 18.02 20.37
N VAL A 288 -26.09 18.96 19.51
CA VAL A 288 -26.95 20.00 18.93
C VAL A 288 -28.04 19.39 18.04
N ALA A 289 -27.72 18.36 17.26
CA ALA A 289 -28.69 17.64 16.44
C ALA A 289 -29.73 16.90 17.29
N ALA A 290 -29.30 16.22 18.36
CA ALA A 290 -30.16 15.48 19.29
C ALA A 290 -31.16 16.41 20.00
N VAL A 291 -30.70 17.56 20.52
CA VAL A 291 -31.55 18.54 21.21
C VAL A 291 -32.59 19.14 20.26
N ARG A 292 -32.19 19.50 19.03
CA ARG A 292 -33.12 20.04 18.01
C ARG A 292 -34.15 19.02 17.53
N PHE A 293 -33.81 17.73 17.52
CA PHE A 293 -34.72 16.67 17.13
C PHE A 293 -35.77 16.41 18.21
N ASN A 294 -35.37 16.45 19.49
CA ASN A 294 -36.28 16.25 20.62
C ASN A 294 -37.26 17.41 20.79
N ALA A 295 -36.81 18.65 20.55
CA ALA A 295 -37.65 19.85 20.62
C ALA A 295 -38.71 19.97 19.49
N ARG A 296 -38.64 19.13 18.45
CA ARG A 296 -39.66 19.07 17.37
C ARG A 296 -40.73 17.99 17.61
N ARG A 297 -40.56 17.14 18.63
CA ARG A 297 -41.50 16.07 18.99
C ARG A 297 -42.37 16.40 20.22
N ALA A 298 -42.09 17.51 20.91
CA ALA A 298 -42.91 18.07 21.99
C ALA A 298 -43.76 19.22 21.44
#